data_AF-A0A1S2LB92-F1
#
_entry.id   AF-A0A1S2LB92-F1
#
_cell.length_a   1.000
_cell.length_b   1.000
_cell.length_c   1.000
_cell.angle_alpha   90.00
_cell.angle_beta   90.00
_cell.angle_gamma   90.00
#
_symmetry.space_group_name_H-M   'P 1'
#
loop_
_entity.id
_entity.type
_entity.pdbx_description
1 polymer ?
#
loop_
_entity_poly.entity_id
_entity_poly.type
_entity_poly.pdbx_seq_one_letter_code
_entity_poly.pdbx_strand_id
1 'polypeptide(L)' 'MTSIKDVEKELAKLVVVHKLAEEWLQNDIIKMKIAMSYDDWNYDHANQPEMIIELDGHVEYCLIHPELVGAK' A
#
# COMPACT_ATOMS: atom_id res chain seq x y z
N MET A 1 -1.75 10.55 8.55
CA MET A 1 -0.99 10.60 7.28
C MET A 1 0.06 9.52 7.37
N THR A 2 -0.03 8.56 6.45
CA THR A 2 0.77 7.35 6.40
C THR A 2 2.13 7.66 5.78
N SER A 3 3.19 7.10 6.34
CA SER A 3 4.55 7.34 5.87
C SER A 3 5.07 6.21 4.99
N ILE A 4 6.13 6.50 4.22
CA ILE A 4 6.89 5.48 3.47
C ILE A 4 7.36 4.35 4.39
N LYS A 5 7.73 4.65 5.64
CA LYS A 5 8.20 3.64 6.61
C LYS A 5 7.09 2.71 7.06
N ASP A 6 5.86 3.19 7.13
CA ASP A 6 4.70 2.34 7.47
C ASP A 6 4.44 1.35 6.34
N VAL A 7 4.46 1.81 5.08
CA VAL A 7 4.34 0.94 3.90
C VAL A 7 5.51 -0.05 3.79
N GLU A 8 6.74 0.40 4.07
CA GLU A 8 7.93 -0.45 4.06
C GLU A 8 7.81 -1.60 5.06
N LYS A 9 7.30 -1.32 6.27
CA LYS A 9 7.07 -2.33 7.30
C LYS A 9 6.08 -3.39 6.85
N GLU A 10 5.01 -3.00 6.16
CA GLU A 10 4.00 -3.93 5.66
C GLU A 10 4.50 -4.73 4.45
N LEU A 11 5.18 -4.09 3.49
CA LEU A 11 5.85 -4.79 2.38
C LEU A 11 6.87 -5.82 2.87
N ALA A 12 7.64 -5.50 3.92
CA ALA A 12 8.64 -6.40 4.49
C ALA A 12 8.04 -7.69 5.05
N LYS A 13 6.76 -7.70 5.46
CA LYS A 13 6.06 -8.92 5.88
C LYS A 13 5.70 -9.81 4.69
N LEU A 14 5.54 -9.23 3.51
CA LEU A 14 5.02 -9.88 2.31
C LEU A 14 6.11 -10.37 1.34
N VAL A 15 7.38 -10.02 1.55
CA VAL A 15 8.49 -10.45 0.66
C VAL A 15 8.61 -11.96 0.49
N VAL A 16 8.18 -12.74 1.47
CA VAL A 16 8.24 -14.21 1.43
C VAL A 16 7.18 -14.80 0.48
N VAL A 17 6.10 -14.06 0.24
CA VAL A 17 4.92 -14.53 -0.52
C VAL A 17 4.70 -13.78 -1.83
N HIS A 18 5.22 -12.55 -1.95
CA HIS A 18 5.10 -11.71 -3.14
C HIS A 18 6.45 -11.20 -3.62
N LYS A 19 6.87 -11.66 -4.81
CA LYS A 19 8.12 -11.19 -5.45
C LYS A 19 8.12 -9.67 -5.68
N LEU A 20 6.98 -9.09 -6.05
CA LEU A 20 6.85 -7.64 -6.22
C LEU A 20 7.08 -6.87 -4.92
N ALA A 21 6.79 -7.45 -3.75
CA ALA A 21 7.02 -6.78 -2.49
C ALA A 21 8.51 -6.53 -2.24
N GLU A 22 9.38 -7.47 -2.62
CA GLU A 22 10.83 -7.29 -2.56
C GLU A 22 11.32 -6.18 -3.49
N GLU A 23 10.81 -6.14 -4.73
CA GLU A 23 11.14 -5.09 -5.70
C GLU A 23 10.67 -3.71 -5.22
N TRP A 24 9.49 -3.63 -4.59
CA TRP A 24 8.89 -2.38 -4.14
C TRP A 24 9.47 -1.85 -2.83
N LEU A 25 10.07 -2.69 -1.99
CA LEU A 25 10.82 -2.24 -0.81
C LEU A 25 11.91 -1.24 -1.17
N GLN A 26 12.54 -1.42 -2.34
CA GLN A 26 13.60 -0.54 -2.84
C GLN A 26 13.06 0.65 -3.64
N ASN A 27 11.75 0.80 -3.79
CA ASN A 27 11.12 1.82 -4.61
C ASN A 27 10.31 2.82 -3.77
N ASP A 28 10.97 3.90 -3.34
CA ASP A 28 10.35 4.96 -2.53
C ASP A 28 9.17 5.65 -3.23
N ILE A 29 9.19 5.75 -4.56
CA ILE A 29 8.07 6.34 -5.32
C ILE A 29 6.83 5.46 -5.19
N ILE A 30 6.97 4.15 -5.32
CA ILE A 30 5.84 3.22 -5.17
C ILE A 30 5.34 3.23 -3.72
N LYS A 31 6.24 3.15 -2.72
CA LYS A 31 5.86 3.23 -1.31
C LYS A 31 5.10 4.54 -0.99
N MET A 32 5.55 5.66 -1.55
CA MET A 32 4.87 6.95 -1.40
C MET A 32 3.48 6.94 -2.03
N LYS A 33 3.33 6.39 -3.24
CA LYS A 33 2.02 6.28 -3.90
C LYS A 33 1.05 5.38 -3.14
N ILE A 34 1.52 4.26 -2.61
CA ILE A 34 0.70 3.39 -1.74
C ILE A 34 0.22 4.18 -0.52
N ALA A 35 1.13 4.86 0.19
CA ALA A 35 0.78 5.67 1.36
C ALA A 35 -0.25 6.76 1.04
N MET A 36 -0.07 7.49 -0.06
CA MET A 36 -1.01 8.51 -0.51
C MET A 36 -2.37 7.92 -0.85
N SER A 37 -2.42 6.86 -1.66
CA SER A 37 -3.69 6.23 -2.05
C SER A 37 -4.45 5.63 -0.86
N TYR A 38 -3.73 5.15 0.16
CA TYR A 38 -4.33 4.67 1.41
C TYR A 38 -4.93 5.81 2.24
N ASP A 39 -4.19 6.92 2.38
CA ASP A 39 -4.68 8.10 3.08
C ASP A 39 -5.90 8.70 2.34
N ASP A 40 -5.86 8.77 1.02
CA ASP A 40 -6.97 9.26 0.17
C ASP A 40 -8.21 8.36 0.34
N TRP A 41 -8.04 7.03 0.29
CA TRP A 41 -9.14 6.09 0.51
C TRP A 41 -9.80 6.29 1.88
N ASN A 42 -9.00 6.36 2.94
CA ASN A 42 -9.50 6.54 4.30
C ASN A 42 -10.15 7.91 4.51
N TYR A 43 -9.66 8.94 3.82
CA TYR A 43 -10.27 10.26 3.83
C TYR A 43 -11.65 10.25 3.17
N ASP A 44 -11.77 9.68 1.97
CA ASP A 44 -13.02 9.60 1.22
C ASP A 44 -14.09 8.75 1.93
N HIS A 45 -13.66 7.73 2.68
CA HIS A 45 -14.54 6.79 3.37
C HIS A 45 -14.61 7.01 4.88
N ALA A 46 -14.19 8.18 5.39
CA ALA A 46 -14.16 8.46 6.84
C ALA A 46 -15.52 8.29 7.56
N ASN A 47 -16.64 8.40 6.82
CA ASN A 47 -18.00 8.21 7.34
C ASN A 47 -18.62 6.84 7.02
N GLN A 48 -17.84 5.92 6.46
CA GLN A 48 -18.27 4.57 6.03
C GLN A 48 -17.37 3.52 6.71
N PRO A 49 -17.62 3.19 8.00
CA PRO A 49 -16.75 2.30 8.78
C PRO A 49 -16.51 0.93 8.14
N GLU A 50 -17.47 0.42 7.38
CA GLU A 50 -17.41 -0.84 6.64
C GLU A 50 -16.44 -0.81 5.45
N MET A 51 -16.04 0.37 5.00
CA MET A 51 -15.10 0.59 3.89
C MET A 51 -13.68 0.88 4.38
N ILE A 52 -13.46 0.99 5.70
CA ILE A 52 -12.12 1.18 6.26
C ILE A 52 -11.33 -0.11 6.05
N ILE A 53 -10.18 0.02 5.39
CA ILE A 53 -9.22 -1.06 5.20
C ILE A 53 -8.00 -0.79 6.07
N GLU A 54 -7.39 -1.84 6.59
CA GLU A 54 -6.09 -1.76 7.24
C GLU A 54 -4.98 -1.58 6.19
N LEU A 55 -3.86 -0.99 6.60
CA LEU A 55 -2.75 -0.69 5.68
C LEU A 55 -2.18 -1.94 5.02
N ASP A 56 -2.10 -3.06 5.74
CA ASP A 56 -1.62 -4.33 5.20
C ASP A 56 -2.51 -4.85 4.07
N GLY A 57 -3.83 -4.80 4.25
CA GLY A 57 -4.81 -5.15 3.23
C GLY A 57 -4.72 -4.24 2.00
N HIS A 58 -4.48 -2.94 2.19
CA HIS A 58 -4.28 -2.02 1.06
C HIS A 58 -2.97 -2.30 0.30
N VAL A 59 -1.89 -2.62 1.01
CA VAL A 59 -0.60 -2.98 0.42
C VAL A 59 -0.74 -4.28 -0.39
N GLU A 60 -1.41 -5.29 0.15
CA GLU A 60 -1.69 -6.55 -0.54
C GLU A 60 -2.55 -6.32 -1.79
N TYR A 61 -3.59 -5.50 -1.68
CA TYR A 61 -4.42 -5.12 -2.81
C TYR A 61 -3.60 -4.43 -3.93
N CYS A 62 -2.69 -3.52 -3.57
CA CYS A 62 -1.80 -2.87 -4.54
C CYS A 62 -0.84 -3.87 -5.19
N LEU A 63 -0.35 -4.89 -4.47
CA LEU A 63 0.50 -5.94 -5.05
C LEU A 63 -0.25 -6.81 -6.07
N ILE A 64 -1.56 -7.00 -5.89
CA ILE A 64 -2.44 -7.71 -6.84
C ILE A 64 -2.81 -6.80 -8.02
N HIS A 65 -2.91 -5.49 -7.78
CA HIS A 65 -3.25 -4.46 -8.76
C HIS A 65 -2.16 -3.37 -8.93
N PRO A 66 -0.96 -3.71 -9.45
CA PRO A 66 0.16 -2.78 -9.63
C PRO A 66 -0.17 -1.49 -10.41
N GLU A 67 -1.14 -1.56 -11.31
CA GLU A 67 -1.59 -0.45 -12.14
C GLU A 67 -2.10 0.74 -11.31
N LEU A 68 -2.63 0.50 -10.12
CA LEU A 68 -3.16 1.53 -9.23
C LEU A 68 -2.08 2.47 -8.70
N VAL A 69 -0.84 1.97 -8.61
CA VAL A 69 0.33 2.75 -8.19
C VAL A 69 1.27 3.04 -9.37
N GLY A 70 0.83 2.75 -10.59
CA GLY A 70 1.59 2.98 -11.82
C GLY A 70 2.82 2.09 -11.95
N ALA A 71 2.80 0.91 -11.31
CA ALA A 71 3.73 -0.18 -11.60
C ALA A 71 3.17 -1.03 -12.76
N LYS A 72 4.05 -1.67 -13.53
CA LYS A 72 3.73 -2.53 -14.67
C LYS A 72 4.40 -3.88 -14.53
#